data_AF-A0A957HQG3-F1
#
_entry.id   AF-A0A957HQG3-F1
#
_cell.length_a   1.000
_cell.length_b   1.000
_cell.length_c   1.000
_cell.angle_alpha   90.00
_cell.angle_beta   90.00
_cell.angle_gamma   90.00
#
_symmetry.space_group_name_H-M   'P 1'
#
loop_
_entity.id
_entity.type
_entity.pdbx_description
1 polymer ?
#
loop_
_entity_poly.entity_id
_entity_poly.type
_entity_poly.pdbx_seq_one_letter_code
_entity_poly.pdbx_strand_id
1 'polypeptide(L)'
;IARLALQPEDFPFLAQIGGHDDSALVRAQALSDRLIAAVNKIEREPDRIHMQLDWSTELGSVILEYIDMQRRFMPTAVLTLKFEPETVWLTIEGPPAYLQVLQNRTTSPT
;
A
#
# COMPACT_ATOMS: atom_id res chain seq x y z
N ILE A 1 -6.85 -42.98 21.53
CA ILE A 1 -6.86 -41.84 20.58
C ILE A 1 -6.84 -42.44 19.18
N ALA A 2 -7.95 -42.37 18.45
CA ALA A 2 -8.03 -42.84 17.07
C ALA A 2 -7.53 -41.72 16.14
N ARG A 3 -6.53 -42.00 15.30
CA ARG A 3 -6.08 -41.08 14.23
C ARG A 3 -6.87 -41.41 12.97
N LEU A 4 -7.65 -40.45 12.46
CA LEU A 4 -8.19 -40.57 11.09
C LEU A 4 -7.04 -40.37 10.10
N ALA A 5 -6.85 -41.33 9.20
CA ALA A 5 -5.96 -41.21 8.06
C ALA A 5 -6.70 -40.43 6.97
N LEU A 6 -6.49 -39.11 6.93
CA LEU A 6 -7.03 -38.24 5.89
C LEU A 6 -5.99 -38.13 4.77
N GLN A 7 -6.42 -38.37 3.53
CA GLN A 7 -5.64 -38.16 2.32
C GLN A 7 -5.93 -36.75 1.77
N PRO A 8 -4.98 -36.10 1.07
CA PRO A 8 -5.19 -34.75 0.50
C PRO A 8 -6.41 -34.66 -0.42
N GLU A 9 -6.74 -35.75 -1.10
CA GLU A 9 -7.86 -35.91 -2.03
C GLU A 9 -9.24 -35.98 -1.33
N ASP A 10 -9.27 -36.23 -0.01
CA ASP A 10 -10.49 -36.15 0.81
C ASP A 10 -10.98 -34.71 1.01
N PHE A 11 -10.16 -33.72 0.61
CA PHE A 11 -10.48 -32.30 0.67
C PHE A 11 -10.41 -31.64 -0.71
N PRO A 12 -11.35 -31.95 -1.62
CA PRO A 12 -11.37 -31.40 -2.98
C PRO A 12 -11.48 -29.86 -3.02
N PHE A 13 -11.89 -29.25 -1.89
CA PHE A 13 -11.91 -27.80 -1.70
C PHE A 13 -10.52 -27.16 -1.60
N LEU A 14 -9.49 -27.89 -1.14
CA LEU A 14 -8.14 -27.32 -1.00
C LEU A 14 -7.51 -26.97 -2.36
N ALA A 15 -7.92 -27.65 -3.43
CA ALA A 15 -7.51 -27.31 -4.80
C ALA A 15 -8.27 -26.09 -5.37
N GLN A 16 -9.43 -25.72 -4.79
CA GLN A 16 -10.21 -24.54 -5.18
C GLN A 16 -9.80 -23.27 -4.41
N ILE A 17 -9.12 -23.43 -3.27
CA ILE A 17 -8.40 -22.34 -2.62
C ILE A 17 -7.10 -22.13 -3.40
N GLY A 18 -7.23 -21.58 -4.62
CA GLY A 18 -6.09 -21.06 -5.35
C GLY A 18 -5.31 -20.16 -4.41
N GLY A 19 -4.03 -20.48 -4.22
CA GLY A 19 -3.16 -19.80 -3.26
C GLY A 19 -3.40 -18.31 -3.35
N HIS A 20 -3.80 -17.71 -2.22
CA HIS A 20 -3.95 -16.27 -2.11
C HIS A 20 -2.61 -15.69 -2.57
N ASP A 21 -2.59 -15.07 -3.75
CA ASP A 21 -1.35 -14.53 -4.30
C ASP A 21 -1.01 -13.25 -3.53
N ASP A 22 -0.49 -13.46 -2.32
CA ASP A 22 -0.09 -12.42 -1.39
C ASP A 22 1.09 -11.61 -1.95
N SER A 23 1.69 -12.01 -3.08
CA SER A 23 2.79 -11.28 -3.70
C SER A 23 2.42 -9.83 -4.00
N ALA A 24 1.17 -9.55 -4.37
CA ALA A 24 0.70 -8.20 -4.61
C ALA A 24 0.62 -7.38 -3.32
N LEU A 25 0.19 -7.99 -2.20
CA LEU A 25 0.13 -7.33 -0.89
C LEU A 25 1.54 -7.11 -0.30
N VAL A 26 2.44 -8.09 -0.45
CA VAL A 26 3.84 -7.97 -0.04
C VAL A 26 4.54 -6.87 -0.84
N ARG A 27 4.31 -6.82 -2.15
CA ARG A 27 4.81 -5.75 -3.02
C ARG A 27 4.23 -4.40 -2.62
N ALA A 28 2.95 -4.35 -2.26
CA ALA A 28 2.31 -3.14 -1.77
C ALA A 28 2.95 -2.57 -0.52
N GLN A 29 3.24 -3.46 0.43
CA GLN A 29 3.96 -3.10 1.64
C GLN A 29 5.36 -2.59 1.31
N ALA A 30 6.14 -3.28 0.48
CA ALA A 30 7.48 -2.85 0.13
C ALA A 30 7.51 -1.47 -0.57
N LEU A 31 6.57 -1.21 -1.48
CA LEU A 31 6.42 0.10 -2.12
C LEU A 31 6.02 1.18 -1.10
N SER A 32 5.07 0.88 -0.22
CA SER A 32 4.63 1.80 0.83
C SER A 32 5.78 2.15 1.76
N ASP A 33 6.60 1.18 2.16
CA ASP A 33 7.71 1.41 3.09
C ASP A 33 8.80 2.26 2.44
N ARG A 34 9.12 2.02 1.17
CA ARG A 34 10.05 2.88 0.40
C ARG A 34 9.53 4.30 0.23
N LEU A 35 8.23 4.45 -0.02
CA LEU A 35 7.61 5.76 -0.17
C LEU A 35 7.66 6.52 1.14
N ILE A 36 7.25 5.90 2.26
CA ILE A 36 7.29 6.49 3.61
C ILE A 36 8.71 6.89 4.01
N ALA A 37 9.72 6.05 3.72
CA ALA A 37 11.11 6.35 4.00
C ALA A 37 11.66 7.58 3.24
N ALA A 38 11.05 7.94 2.11
CA ALA A 38 11.40 9.11 1.32
C ALA A 38 10.59 10.36 1.68
N VAL A 39 9.70 10.28 2.68
CA VAL A 39 8.86 11.42 3.09
C VAL A 39 9.62 12.31 4.06
N ASN A 40 9.73 13.58 3.71
CA ASN A 40 10.36 14.61 4.56
C ASN A 40 9.35 15.40 5.38
N LYS A 41 8.11 15.51 4.92
CA LYS A 41 7.05 16.24 5.59
C LYS A 41 5.70 15.57 5.36
N ILE A 42 4.89 15.52 6.41
CA ILE A 42 3.51 15.02 6.36
C ILE A 42 2.56 16.05 6.94
N GLU A 43 1.56 16.43 6.15
CA GLU A 43 0.43 17.23 6.59
C GLU A 43 -0.82 16.35 6.58
N ARG A 44 -1.59 16.40 7.68
CA ARG A 44 -2.70 15.50 7.92
C ARG A 44 -3.97 16.30 8.12
N GLU A 45 -5.01 15.88 7.43
CA GLU A 45 -6.35 16.43 7.51
C GLU A 45 -7.36 15.28 7.62
N PRO A 46 -8.62 15.54 8.00
CA PRO A 46 -9.61 14.47 8.20
C PRO A 46 -9.91 13.66 6.93
N ASP A 47 -9.80 14.28 5.76
CA ASP A 47 -10.17 13.73 4.45
C ASP A 47 -8.98 13.49 3.51
N ARG A 48 -7.76 13.85 3.94
CA ARG A 48 -6.56 13.76 3.11
C ARG A 48 -5.25 13.66 3.90
N ILE A 49 -4.24 13.13 3.23
CA ILE A 49 -2.84 13.15 3.70
C ILE A 49 -1.98 13.75 2.58
N HIS A 50 -1.16 14.73 2.93
CA HIS A 50 -0.16 15.31 2.04
C HIS A 50 1.23 14.89 2.49
N MET A 51 2.00 14.30 1.58
CA MET A 51 3.37 13.88 1.82
C MET A 51 4.30 14.62 0.87
N GLN A 52 5.29 15.32 1.42
CA GLN A 52 6.38 15.90 0.66
C GLN A 52 7.52 14.89 0.57
N LEU A 53 8.02 14.64 -0.65
CA LEU A 53 9.11 13.73 -0.91
C LEU A 53 10.21 14.43 -1.71
N ASP A 54 11.47 14.08 -1.45
CA ASP A 54 12.60 14.53 -2.28
C ASP A 54 12.58 13.79 -3.61
N TRP A 55 12.47 14.53 -4.71
CA TRP A 55 12.34 13.91 -6.01
C TRP A 55 13.64 13.23 -6.45
N SER A 56 13.51 12.00 -6.93
CA SER A 56 14.55 11.31 -7.69
C SER A 56 13.91 10.44 -8.77
N THR A 57 14.67 10.11 -9.82
CA THR A 57 14.18 9.23 -10.89
C THR A 57 13.78 7.84 -10.38
N GLU A 58 14.50 7.33 -9.38
CA GLU A 58 14.19 6.06 -8.73
C GLU A 58 12.85 6.15 -7.96
N LEU A 59 12.69 7.19 -7.14
CA LEU A 59 11.46 7.42 -6.39
C LEU A 59 10.26 7.62 -7.33
N GLY A 60 10.45 8.29 -8.46
CA GLY A 60 9.41 8.45 -9.47
C GLY A 60 8.84 7.12 -9.95
N SER A 61 9.71 6.13 -10.18
CA SER A 61 9.27 4.79 -10.58
C SER A 61 8.49 4.08 -9.46
N VAL A 62 8.93 4.24 -8.21
CA VAL A 62 8.24 3.71 -7.02
C VAL A 62 6.84 4.33 -6.86
N ILE A 63 6.73 5.66 -7.01
CA ILE A 63 5.47 6.39 -6.90
C ILE A 63 4.48 5.92 -7.99
N LEU A 64 4.93 5.79 -9.24
CA LEU A 64 4.05 5.36 -10.33
C LEU A 64 3.55 3.93 -10.12
N GLU A 65 4.42 3.02 -9.68
CA GLU A 65 4.04 1.65 -9.37
C GLU A 65 3.06 1.58 -8.18
N TYR A 66 3.32 2.38 -7.14
CA TYR A 66 2.41 2.51 -6.00
C TYR A 66 1.04 3.06 -6.41
N ILE A 67 0.98 4.07 -7.29
CA ILE A 67 -0.28 4.62 -7.81
C ILE A 67 -1.06 3.59 -8.60
N ASP A 68 -0.40 2.86 -9.51
CA ASP A 68 -1.06 1.82 -10.32
C ASP A 68 -1.68 0.74 -9.42
N MET A 69 -0.92 0.31 -8.42
CA MET A 69 -1.37 -0.66 -7.44
C MET A 69 -2.52 -0.14 -6.57
N GLN A 70 -2.43 1.11 -6.08
CA GLN A 70 -3.49 1.72 -5.28
C GLN A 70 -4.80 1.85 -6.05
N ARG A 71 -4.75 2.16 -7.35
CA ARG A 71 -5.94 2.20 -8.19
C ARG A 71 -6.67 0.86 -8.26
N ARG A 72 -5.94 -0.26 -8.12
CA ARG A 72 -6.53 -1.61 -8.12
C ARG A 72 -7.16 -1.96 -6.78
N PHE A 73 -6.48 -1.65 -5.67
CA PHE A 73 -6.94 -2.03 -4.33
C PHE A 73 -7.93 -1.04 -3.70
N MET A 74 -7.76 0.26 -3.98
CA MET A 74 -8.56 1.35 -3.43
C MET A 74 -9.01 2.30 -4.55
N PRO A 75 -9.91 1.87 -5.45
CA PRO A 75 -10.34 2.67 -6.61
C PRO A 75 -11.08 3.96 -6.23
N THR A 76 -11.56 4.06 -4.99
CA THR A 76 -12.21 5.25 -4.44
C THR A 76 -11.22 6.28 -3.88
N ALA A 77 -9.94 5.93 -3.77
CA ALA A 77 -8.91 6.87 -3.36
C ALA A 77 -8.44 7.70 -4.57
N VAL A 78 -8.26 9.00 -4.34
CA VAL A 78 -7.69 9.93 -5.32
C VAL A 78 -6.25 10.21 -4.91
N LEU A 79 -5.32 10.00 -5.85
CA LEU A 79 -3.90 10.28 -5.65
C LEU A 79 -3.51 11.41 -6.61
N THR A 80 -3.00 12.51 -6.05
CA THR A 80 -2.57 13.70 -6.81
C THR A 80 -1.09 13.94 -6.58
N LEU A 81 -0.34 14.09 -7.67
CA LEU A 81 1.07 14.50 -7.64
C LEU A 81 1.19 15.97 -8.04
N LYS A 82 1.84 16.77 -7.20
CA LYS A 82 2.23 18.14 -7.52
C LYS A 82 3.75 18.23 -7.49
N PHE A 83 4.34 18.59 -8.62
CA PHE A 83 5.78 18.78 -8.75
C PHE A 83 6.16 20.22 -8.46
N GLU A 84 7.17 20.38 -7.61
CA GLU A 84 7.91 21.61 -7.36
C GLU A 84 9.37 21.36 -7.79
N PRO A 85 10.21 22.40 -7.98
CA PRO A 85 11.51 22.26 -8.66
C PRO A 85 12.43 21.15 -8.11
N GLU A 86 12.35 20.86 -6.81
CA GLU A 86 13.20 19.85 -6.15
C GLU A 86 12.39 18.83 -5.32
N THR A 87 11.08 19.02 -5.19
CA THR A 87 10.22 18.20 -4.33
C THR A 87 8.94 17.81 -5.03
N VAL A 88 8.40 16.65 -4.67
CA VAL A 88 7.07 16.22 -5.11
C VAL A 88 6.15 16.13 -3.89
N TRP A 89 4.93 16.62 -4.06
CA TRP A 89 3.85 16.44 -3.10
C TRP A 89 2.92 15.34 -3.60
N LEU A 90 2.77 14.28 -2.81
CA LEU A 90 1.76 13.25 -2.99
C LEU A 90 0.60 13.51 -2.03
N THR A 91 -0.55 13.85 -2.59
CA THR A 91 -1.81 13.96 -1.85
C THR A 91 -2.60 12.68 -2.03
N ILE A 92 -3.09 12.10 -0.93
CA ILE A 92 -4.00 10.97 -0.93
C ILE A 92 -5.31 11.39 -0.26
N GLU A 93 -6.40 11.33 -1.02
CA GLU A 93 -7.77 11.55 -0.56
C GLU A 93 -8.53 10.23 -0.64
N GLY A 94 -9.43 9.96 0.31
CA GLY A 94 -10.19 8.72 0.28
C GLY A 94 -11.04 8.48 1.54
N PRO A 95 -11.60 7.26 1.69
CA PRO A 95 -12.43 6.92 2.84
C PRO A 95 -11.66 7.10 4.17
N PRO A 96 -12.30 7.62 5.23
CA PRO A 96 -11.63 7.87 6.52
C PRO A 96 -10.91 6.64 7.10
N ALA A 97 -11.51 5.45 6.97
CA ALA A 97 -10.91 4.21 7.45
C ALA A 97 -9.57 3.89 6.76
N TYR A 98 -9.47 4.18 5.47
CA TYR A 98 -8.24 3.98 4.71
C TYR A 98 -7.16 5.00 5.10
N LEU A 99 -7.55 6.27 5.24
CA LEU A 99 -6.64 7.32 5.70
C LEU A 99 -6.13 7.05 7.12
N GLN A 100 -6.95 6.51 8.01
CA GLN A 100 -6.52 6.11 9.35
C GLN A 100 -5.42 5.03 9.30
N VAL A 101 -5.54 4.05 8.39
CA VAL A 101 -4.50 3.02 8.21
C VAL A 101 -3.19 3.65 7.74
N LEU A 102 -3.24 4.55 6.75
CA LEU A 102 -2.06 5.29 6.30
C LEU A 102 -1.45 6.15 7.41
N GLN A 103 -2.30 6.85 8.17
CA GLN A 103 -1.86 7.65 9.31
C GLN A 103 -1.07 6.80 10.32
N ASN A 104 -1.58 5.64 10.71
CA ASN A 104 -0.92 4.73 11.67
C ASN A 104 0.45 4.25 11.18
N ARG A 105 0.62 4.06 9.87
CA ARG A 105 1.92 3.66 9.28
C ARG A 105 2.94 4.80 9.29
N THR A 106 2.47 6.04 9.14
CA THR A 106 3.34 7.23 9.13
C THR A 106 3.66 7.79 10.52
N THR A 107 3.10 7.20 11.59
CA THR A 107 3.32 7.64 12.98
C THR A 107 4.14 6.65 13.81
N SER A 108 4.36 5.42 13.34
CA SER A 108 5.15 4.44 14.08
C SER A 108 6.65 4.72 13.94
N PRO A 109 7.40 4.85 15.03
CA PRO A 109 8.86 4.90 14.96
C PRO A 109 9.35 3.51 14.53
N THR A 110 10.04 3.46 13.39
CA THR A 110 10.96 2.34 13.06
C THR A 110 12.08 2.24 14.08
#